data_AF-D2Z278-F1
#
_entry.id   AF-D2Z278-F1
#
_cell.length_a   1.000
_cell.length_b   1.000
_cell.length_c   1.000
_cell.angle_alpha   90.00
_cell.angle_beta   90.00
_cell.angle_gamma   90.00
#
_symmetry.space_group_name_H-M   'P 1'
#
loop_
_entity.id
_entity.type
_entity.pdbx_description
1 polymer ?
#
loop_
_entity_poly.entity_id
_entity_poly.type
_entity_poly.pdbx_seq_one_letter_code
_entity_poly.pdbx_strand_id
1 'polypeptide(L)'
;MPIMQLRTSDDAYPLSRLDFGAIDTGTTSVQIGFRLWNDRPTQVSGELLGTADGARVSFATQFKPLVNHPEAPVAVKVDGSPATGVSVDHENGLIVFSSPPADGKVVTCDYAYSVGSTDANAVIVTMEQVAGVAGDGVTRSFPLPSRCLTPLKLLVGGVEIPEGTGFEIQDDGESLYIAEPPEANESVLFSYVDPVCQGGYYETRSSGLDNPYSQNDMADDAETAFFKLGGAFSVENRLVGTGDGSKKIFDTGTPLIREVSKVLVGGQEVTDYALNNVKGTITFGAAPAVDSEVRMDYSYERGHAIGNIRQWSGRRCFLRVSLPYDAPNSVLTARLRVISQ
;
A
#
# COMPACT_ATOMS: atom_id res chain seq x y z
N MET A 1 3.30 7.69 -8.12
CA MET A 1 2.88 6.42 -7.50
C MET A 1 2.50 6.75 -6.07
N PRO A 2 1.39 6.22 -5.55
CA PRO A 2 1.04 6.47 -4.16
C PRO A 2 2.10 5.95 -3.21
N ILE A 3 2.44 6.73 -2.18
CA ILE A 3 3.44 6.39 -1.18
C ILE A 3 2.71 6.09 0.13
N MET A 4 2.42 4.80 0.31
CA MET A 4 1.68 4.34 1.49
C MET A 4 2.61 4.20 2.69
N GLN A 5 2.22 4.84 3.78
CA GLN A 5 2.90 4.78 5.06
C GLN A 5 1.96 4.14 6.09
N LEU A 6 2.34 2.97 6.57
CA LEU A 6 1.71 2.37 7.74
C LEU A 6 2.23 3.08 8.99
N ARG A 7 1.34 3.51 9.89
CA ARG A 7 1.71 4.22 11.13
C ARG A 7 0.94 3.68 12.33
N THR A 8 1.49 3.90 13.52
CA THR A 8 0.85 3.56 14.81
C THR A 8 -0.50 4.26 15.01
N SER A 9 -1.35 3.73 15.90
CA SER A 9 -2.66 4.30 16.25
C SER A 9 -2.63 5.66 16.93
N ASP A 10 -1.47 6.14 17.36
CA ASP A 10 -1.24 7.52 17.82
C ASP A 10 -0.59 8.42 16.74
N ASP A 11 -0.31 7.86 15.57
CA ASP A 11 0.28 8.53 14.40
C ASP A 11 1.75 8.96 14.60
N ALA A 12 2.36 8.54 15.71
CA ALA A 12 3.68 8.99 16.12
C ALA A 12 4.77 8.54 15.14
N TYR A 13 4.80 7.25 14.79
CA TYR A 13 5.90 6.68 14.01
C TYR A 13 5.43 5.86 12.81
N PRO A 14 6.13 5.96 11.66
CA PRO A 14 5.96 5.02 10.57
C PRO A 14 6.45 3.64 11.00
N LEU A 15 5.73 2.62 10.56
CA LEU A 15 6.04 1.21 10.75
C LEU A 15 6.35 0.60 9.38
N SER A 16 7.42 -0.19 9.33
CA SER A 16 7.74 -0.99 8.14
C SER A 16 6.88 -2.26 8.06
N ARG A 17 6.44 -2.77 9.22
CA ARG A 17 5.59 -3.96 9.37
C ARG A 17 4.73 -3.87 10.63
N LEU A 18 3.62 -4.58 10.61
CA LEU A 18 2.78 -4.82 11.78
C LEU A 18 2.67 -6.34 11.94
N ASP A 19 3.23 -6.84 13.04
CA ASP A 19 3.27 -8.27 13.39
C ASP A 19 2.44 -8.51 14.66
N PHE A 20 1.74 -9.64 14.71
CA PHE A 20 0.79 -9.97 15.79
C PHE A 20 1.37 -10.83 16.91
N GLY A 21 2.63 -11.25 16.80
CA GLY A 21 3.26 -12.14 17.76
C GLY A 21 2.52 -13.48 17.90
N ALA A 22 2.67 -14.14 19.04
CA ALA A 22 1.93 -15.37 19.35
C ALA A 22 0.55 -15.02 19.91
N ILE A 23 -0.50 -15.74 19.46
CA ILE A 23 -1.87 -15.63 19.97
C ILE A 23 -2.37 -17.04 20.30
N ASP A 24 -2.99 -17.20 21.47
CA ASP A 24 -3.54 -18.49 21.90
C ASP A 24 -4.76 -18.89 21.05
N THR A 25 -4.90 -20.18 20.78
CA THR A 25 -6.04 -20.72 20.04
C THR A 25 -7.35 -20.51 20.82
N GLY A 26 -8.46 -20.36 20.08
CA GLY A 26 -9.77 -20.10 20.67
C GLY A 26 -9.95 -18.69 21.26
N THR A 27 -9.07 -17.75 20.94
CA THR A 27 -9.16 -16.36 21.41
C THR A 27 -9.32 -15.37 20.26
N THR A 28 -9.94 -14.23 20.58
CA THR A 28 -9.93 -13.04 19.73
C THR A 28 -9.06 -11.99 20.39
N SER A 29 -8.10 -11.44 19.64
CA SER A 29 -7.21 -10.40 20.14
C SER A 29 -7.97 -9.11 20.42
N VAL A 30 -7.38 -8.24 21.25
CA VAL A 30 -7.77 -6.83 21.28
C VAL A 30 -7.55 -6.21 19.90
N GLN A 31 -8.39 -5.23 19.54
CA GLN A 31 -8.23 -4.49 18.29
C GLN A 31 -6.99 -3.59 18.37
N ILE A 32 -6.16 -3.65 17.35
CA ILE A 32 -5.02 -2.76 17.16
C ILE A 32 -5.41 -1.73 16.09
N GLY A 33 -5.39 -0.46 16.46
CA GLY A 33 -5.54 0.63 15.51
C GLY A 33 -4.26 0.85 14.71
N PHE A 34 -4.38 1.18 13.43
CA PHE A 34 -3.28 1.67 12.61
C PHE A 34 -3.78 2.75 11.66
N ARG A 35 -2.87 3.59 11.17
CA ARG A 35 -3.16 4.55 10.11
C ARG A 35 -2.46 4.16 8.83
N LEU A 36 -3.19 4.26 7.73
CA LEU A 36 -2.62 4.22 6.38
C LEU A 36 -2.62 5.61 5.82
N TRP A 37 -1.45 6.20 5.67
CA TRP A 37 -1.28 7.51 5.05
C TRP A 37 -0.80 7.39 3.63
N ASN A 38 -1.33 8.23 2.76
CA ASN A 38 -0.70 8.53 1.49
C ASN A 38 0.19 9.76 1.66
N ASP A 39 1.48 9.52 1.93
CA ASP A 39 2.51 10.56 2.10
C ASP A 39 2.16 11.61 3.16
N ARG A 40 2.21 11.21 4.44
CA ARG A 40 1.87 12.09 5.56
C ARG A 40 2.80 13.32 5.58
N PRO A 41 2.24 14.53 5.52
CA PRO A 41 3.02 15.76 5.61
C PRO A 41 3.74 15.91 6.94
N THR A 42 4.91 16.53 6.92
CA THR A 42 5.62 16.97 8.11
C THR A 42 5.70 18.48 8.13
N GLN A 43 5.35 19.07 9.27
CA GLN A 43 5.38 20.51 9.49
C GLN A 43 6.76 20.95 9.96
N VAL A 44 7.25 22.04 9.39
CA VAL A 44 8.48 22.73 9.79
C VAL A 44 8.08 24.15 10.18
N SER A 45 8.54 24.59 11.34
CA SER A 45 8.31 25.95 11.81
C SER A 45 9.63 26.64 12.12
N GLY A 46 9.77 27.87 11.64
CA GLY A 46 10.88 28.77 11.92
C GLY A 46 12.19 28.30 11.30
N GLU A 47 12.17 27.59 10.17
CA GLU A 47 13.41 27.20 9.50
C GLU A 47 14.21 28.45 9.13
N LEU A 48 15.47 28.53 9.56
CA LEU A 48 16.39 29.56 9.13
C LEU A 48 16.88 29.25 7.72
N LEU A 49 16.43 30.03 6.73
CA LEU A 49 16.88 29.86 5.35
C LEU A 49 18.21 30.59 5.06
N GLY A 50 18.51 31.61 5.86
CA GLY A 50 19.76 32.36 5.80
C GLY A 50 19.59 33.84 6.15
N THR A 51 20.66 34.60 5.96
CA THR A 51 20.69 36.06 6.07
C THR A 51 20.80 36.66 4.68
N ALA A 52 19.96 37.64 4.38
CA ALA A 52 20.00 38.37 3.12
C ALA A 52 21.25 39.25 3.03
N ASP A 53 21.80 39.37 1.82
CA ASP A 53 22.98 40.16 1.47
C ASP A 53 22.63 41.42 0.64
N GLY A 54 21.34 41.73 0.52
CA GLY A 54 20.83 42.83 -0.32
C GLY A 54 20.79 42.55 -1.82
N ALA A 55 21.23 41.37 -2.30
CA ALA A 55 21.27 41.01 -3.72
C ALA A 55 20.60 39.65 -4.04
N ARG A 56 20.69 38.70 -3.12
CA ARG A 56 20.13 37.35 -3.24
C ARG A 56 18.61 37.39 -3.15
N VAL A 57 17.95 36.80 -4.15
CA VAL A 57 16.49 36.72 -4.22
C VAL A 57 15.93 35.35 -3.91
N SER A 58 16.76 34.30 -3.85
CA SER A 58 16.31 32.92 -3.69
C SER A 58 16.91 32.22 -2.48
N PHE A 59 16.06 31.58 -1.68
CA PHE A 59 16.44 30.90 -0.44
C PHE A 59 15.87 29.49 -0.47
N ALA A 60 16.72 28.49 -0.28
CA ALA A 60 16.30 27.08 -0.32
C ALA A 60 15.86 26.63 1.07
N THR A 61 14.79 25.85 1.14
CA THR A 61 14.42 25.09 2.33
C THR A 61 15.27 23.83 2.43
N GLN A 62 15.48 23.34 3.64
CA GLN A 62 16.21 22.11 3.91
C GLN A 62 15.48 20.88 3.36
N PHE A 63 14.15 20.89 3.48
CA PHE A 63 13.30 19.78 3.06
C PHE A 63 12.48 20.15 1.82
N LYS A 64 12.32 19.17 0.93
CA LYS A 64 11.58 19.27 -0.34
C LYS A 64 11.15 17.87 -0.81
N PRO A 65 10.10 17.77 -1.64
CA PRO A 65 9.21 18.84 -2.09
C PRO A 65 8.32 19.40 -0.98
N LEU A 66 7.89 20.66 -1.15
CA LEU A 66 6.92 21.32 -0.28
C LEU A 66 5.50 20.89 -0.66
N VAL A 67 4.62 20.77 0.32
CA VAL A 67 3.19 20.55 0.08
C VAL A 67 2.64 21.74 -0.69
N ASN A 68 2.01 21.47 -1.84
CA ASN A 68 1.36 22.50 -2.66
C ASN A 68 -0.15 22.46 -2.44
N HIS A 69 -0.61 23.06 -1.34
CA HIS A 69 -2.02 23.08 -0.98
C HIS A 69 -2.42 24.42 -0.34
N PRO A 70 -3.60 25.00 -0.65
CA PRO A 70 -4.07 26.24 -0.02
C PRO A 70 -4.15 26.18 1.51
N GLU A 71 -4.47 25.01 2.08
CA GLU A 71 -4.55 24.79 3.54
C GLU A 71 -3.19 24.47 4.19
N ALA A 72 -2.12 24.41 3.40
CA ALA A 72 -0.74 24.25 3.87
C ALA A 72 0.16 25.39 3.35
N PRO A 73 -0.18 26.66 3.65
CA PRO A 73 0.55 27.79 3.09
C PRO A 73 1.99 27.85 3.59
N VAL A 74 2.91 28.20 2.70
CA VAL A 74 4.29 28.52 3.06
C VAL A 74 4.33 29.95 3.59
N ALA A 75 4.69 30.12 4.85
CA ALA A 75 4.75 31.42 5.51
C ALA A 75 6.21 31.86 5.67
N VAL A 76 6.60 32.87 4.89
CA VAL A 76 7.96 33.42 4.90
C VAL A 76 8.00 34.68 5.75
N LYS A 77 9.03 34.82 6.58
CA LYS A 77 9.27 36.01 7.40
C LYS A 77 10.66 36.57 7.13
N VAL A 78 10.75 37.90 7.05
CA VAL A 78 12.01 38.64 7.03
C VAL A 78 12.10 39.42 8.34
N ASP A 79 13.11 39.13 9.15
CA ASP A 79 13.35 39.76 10.46
C ASP A 79 12.11 39.69 11.38
N GLY A 80 11.47 38.51 11.39
CA GLY A 80 10.28 38.22 12.19
C GLY A 80 8.96 38.73 11.61
N SER A 81 8.97 39.56 10.56
CA SER A 81 7.76 40.10 9.94
C SER A 81 7.37 39.31 8.68
N PRO A 82 6.07 39.08 8.39
CA PRO A 82 5.63 38.42 7.17
C PRO A 82 6.19 39.08 5.91
N ALA A 83 6.72 38.28 5.01
CA ALA A 83 7.26 38.73 3.72
C ALA A 83 6.14 38.94 2.69
N THR A 84 6.35 39.87 1.77
CA THR A 84 5.47 40.12 0.62
C THR A 84 6.22 39.91 -0.70
N GLY A 85 5.49 39.68 -1.79
CA GLY A 85 6.10 39.54 -3.12
C GLY A 85 6.98 38.28 -3.22
N VAL A 86 6.56 37.20 -2.56
CA VAL A 86 7.23 35.91 -2.54
C VAL A 86 6.49 34.94 -3.45
N SER A 87 7.22 34.24 -4.30
CA SER A 87 6.77 33.04 -5.00
C SER A 87 7.48 31.81 -4.47
N VAL A 88 6.83 30.66 -4.52
CA VAL A 88 7.34 29.40 -4.00
C VAL A 88 7.46 28.39 -5.13
N ASP A 89 8.65 27.85 -5.33
CA ASP A 89 8.87 26.63 -6.09
C ASP A 89 8.69 25.44 -5.14
N HIS A 90 7.49 24.86 -5.17
CA HIS A 90 7.13 23.76 -4.28
C HIS A 90 7.93 22.48 -4.59
N GLU A 91 8.31 22.25 -5.84
CA GLU A 91 9.02 21.02 -6.22
C GLU A 91 10.48 21.05 -5.73
N ASN A 92 11.16 22.18 -5.90
CA ASN A 92 12.55 22.31 -5.52
C ASN A 92 12.77 22.85 -4.09
N GLY A 93 11.71 23.25 -3.39
CA GLY A 93 11.81 23.86 -2.07
C GLY A 93 12.53 25.21 -2.11
N LEU A 94 12.12 26.09 -3.03
CA LEU A 94 12.76 27.40 -3.20
C LEU A 94 11.79 28.54 -2.92
N ILE A 95 12.19 29.43 -2.03
CA ILE A 95 11.53 30.70 -1.77
C ILE A 95 12.18 31.76 -2.65
N VAL A 96 11.40 32.39 -3.52
CA VAL A 96 11.90 33.40 -4.47
C VAL A 96 11.20 34.72 -4.23
N PHE A 97 11.98 35.74 -3.87
CA PHE A 97 11.50 37.10 -3.68
C PHE A 97 11.53 37.87 -5.01
N SER A 98 10.49 38.67 -5.26
CA SER A 98 10.43 39.61 -6.39
C SER A 98 11.46 40.74 -6.30
N SER A 99 11.97 41.03 -5.10
CA SER A 99 13.08 41.94 -4.83
C SER A 99 13.92 41.42 -3.66
N PRO A 100 15.25 41.57 -3.67
CA PRO A 100 16.09 41.03 -2.61
C PRO A 100 15.73 41.66 -1.26
N PRO A 101 15.62 40.87 -0.17
CA PRO A 101 15.47 41.43 1.16
C PRO A 101 16.69 42.30 1.52
N ALA A 102 16.48 43.30 2.39
CA ALA A 102 17.55 44.19 2.80
C ALA A 102 18.72 43.44 3.46
N ASP A 103 19.93 43.95 3.25
CA ASP A 103 21.15 43.37 3.81
C ASP A 103 21.07 43.21 5.34
N GLY A 104 21.59 42.09 5.84
CA GLY A 104 21.60 41.71 7.24
C GLY A 104 20.26 41.21 7.80
N LYS A 105 19.19 41.15 6.99
CA LYS A 105 17.88 40.65 7.46
C LYS A 105 17.81 39.13 7.40
N VAL A 106 17.32 38.53 8.49
CA VAL A 106 17.16 37.08 8.61
C VAL A 106 15.91 36.63 7.87
N VAL A 107 16.02 35.59 7.04
CA VAL A 107 14.91 34.97 6.33
C VAL A 107 14.56 33.65 7.01
N THR A 108 13.29 33.51 7.43
CA THR A 108 12.76 32.29 8.05
C THR A 108 11.50 31.82 7.35
N CYS A 109 11.18 30.53 7.47
CA CYS A 109 10.04 29.92 6.80
C CYS A 109 9.32 28.90 7.69
N ASP A 110 7.99 28.96 7.69
CA ASP A 110 7.10 27.91 8.17
C ASP A 110 6.48 27.21 6.94
N TYR A 111 6.52 25.89 6.86
CA TYR A 111 5.98 25.13 5.71
C TYR A 111 5.71 23.67 6.05
N ALA A 112 4.96 23.00 5.18
CA ALA A 112 4.83 21.54 5.19
C ALA A 112 5.61 20.93 4.03
N TYR A 113 6.24 19.77 4.26
CA TYR A 113 6.88 18.99 3.20
C TYR A 113 6.42 17.54 3.23
N SER A 114 6.55 16.88 2.08
CA SER A 114 6.22 15.47 1.90
C SER A 114 7.17 14.86 0.85
N VAL A 115 7.08 13.57 0.56
CA VAL A 115 8.00 12.92 -0.40
C VAL A 115 7.54 12.95 -1.85
N GLY A 116 6.36 13.52 -2.13
CA GLY A 116 5.87 13.74 -3.50
C GLY A 116 5.05 12.58 -4.05
N SER A 117 3.93 12.26 -3.39
CA SER A 117 3.02 11.20 -3.79
C SER A 117 1.92 11.62 -4.78
N THR A 118 1.20 10.64 -5.31
CA THR A 118 -0.02 10.79 -6.12
C THR A 118 -1.21 10.19 -5.39
N ASP A 119 -2.42 10.57 -5.75
CA ASP A 119 -3.65 9.96 -5.22
C ASP A 119 -3.70 8.45 -5.43
N ALA A 120 -4.16 7.72 -4.41
CA ALA A 120 -4.50 6.30 -4.52
C ALA A 120 -6.01 6.14 -4.69
N ASN A 121 -6.41 5.61 -5.84
CA ASN A 121 -7.80 5.35 -6.17
C ASN A 121 -8.25 3.93 -5.80
N ALA A 122 -7.31 3.07 -5.38
CA ALA A 122 -7.60 1.86 -4.62
C ALA A 122 -6.49 1.60 -3.60
N VAL A 123 -6.90 1.23 -2.40
CA VAL A 123 -5.99 0.75 -1.35
C VAL A 123 -6.57 -0.54 -0.81
N ILE A 124 -5.86 -1.64 -1.01
CA ILE A 124 -6.26 -2.95 -0.51
C ILE A 124 -5.28 -3.35 0.58
N VAL A 125 -5.81 -3.85 1.68
CA VAL A 125 -5.00 -4.52 2.70
C VAL A 125 -5.22 -6.02 2.62
N THR A 126 -4.16 -6.78 2.82
CA THR A 126 -4.18 -8.25 2.91
C THR A 126 -3.13 -8.71 3.93
N MET A 127 -3.11 -10.00 4.23
CA MET A 127 -2.15 -10.61 5.14
C MET A 127 -1.40 -11.72 4.43
N GLU A 128 -0.09 -11.76 4.65
CA GLU A 128 0.83 -12.77 4.13
C GLU A 128 1.81 -13.20 5.22
N GLN A 129 2.35 -14.42 5.10
CA GLN A 129 3.54 -14.80 5.85
C GLN A 129 4.79 -14.32 5.13
N VAL A 130 5.82 -13.96 5.90
CA VAL A 130 7.13 -13.61 5.36
C VAL A 130 8.22 -14.37 6.10
N ALA A 131 9.02 -15.11 5.35
CA ALA A 131 10.29 -15.66 5.81
C ALA A 131 11.44 -14.77 5.32
N GLY A 132 12.33 -14.38 6.22
CA GLY A 132 13.51 -13.59 5.91
C GLY A 132 14.78 -14.31 6.34
N VAL A 133 15.73 -14.46 5.43
CA VAL A 133 17.04 -15.07 5.69
C VAL A 133 18.14 -14.29 4.97
N ALA A 134 19.39 -14.46 5.40
CA ALA A 134 20.55 -13.96 4.70
C ALA A 134 21.23 -15.11 3.94
N GLY A 135 21.63 -14.85 2.70
CA GLY A 135 22.44 -15.77 1.92
C GLY A 135 23.83 -15.99 2.54
N ASP A 136 24.40 -17.16 2.26
CA ASP A 136 25.76 -17.55 2.67
C ASP A 136 26.62 -18.00 1.47
N GLY A 137 26.08 -17.90 0.24
CA GLY A 137 26.73 -18.34 -1.00
C GLY A 137 26.69 -19.85 -1.27
N VAL A 138 26.09 -20.67 -0.40
CA VAL A 138 26.09 -22.14 -0.52
C VAL A 138 24.74 -22.79 -0.23
N THR A 139 23.99 -22.28 0.74
CA THR A 139 22.68 -22.82 1.14
C THR A 139 21.64 -22.52 0.08
N ARG A 140 20.89 -23.56 -0.28
CA ARG A 140 19.79 -23.47 -1.26
C ARG A 140 18.43 -23.75 -0.65
N SER A 141 18.38 -24.58 0.39
CA SER A 141 17.14 -24.93 1.07
C SER A 141 17.07 -24.21 2.42
N PHE A 142 15.97 -23.50 2.63
CA PHE A 142 15.71 -22.70 3.81
C PHE A 142 14.41 -23.18 4.47
N PRO A 143 14.44 -23.56 5.76
CA PRO A 143 13.23 -23.98 6.45
C PRO A 143 12.28 -22.80 6.62
N LEU A 144 10.99 -23.06 6.42
CA LEU A 144 9.95 -22.07 6.60
C LEU A 144 9.40 -22.13 8.03
N PRO A 145 9.05 -20.99 8.63
CA PRO A 145 8.50 -20.95 9.99
C PRO A 145 7.09 -21.58 10.05
N SER A 146 6.42 -21.71 8.92
CA SER A 146 5.14 -22.39 8.78
C SER A 146 5.03 -22.99 7.38
N ARG A 147 4.20 -24.02 7.24
CA ARG A 147 3.94 -24.67 5.95
C ARG A 147 3.43 -23.65 4.92
N CYS A 148 4.11 -23.53 3.80
CA CYS A 148 3.65 -22.81 2.63
C CYS A 148 2.55 -23.59 1.91
N LEU A 149 1.38 -22.98 1.72
CA LEU A 149 0.30 -23.49 0.88
C LEU A 149 0.31 -22.86 -0.51
N THR A 150 0.68 -21.58 -0.60
CA THR A 150 0.75 -20.88 -1.89
C THR A 150 1.87 -19.84 -1.86
N PRO A 151 2.89 -19.96 -2.71
CA PRO A 151 3.89 -18.92 -2.87
C PRO A 151 3.25 -17.66 -3.45
N LEU A 152 3.65 -16.49 -2.94
CA LEU A 152 3.22 -15.21 -3.46
C LEU A 152 4.36 -14.51 -4.18
N LYS A 153 5.55 -14.45 -3.56
CA LYS A 153 6.70 -13.73 -4.10
C LYS A 153 8.01 -14.14 -3.42
N LEU A 154 9.09 -14.24 -4.19
CA LEU A 154 10.47 -14.35 -3.68
C LEU A 154 11.29 -13.14 -4.14
N LEU A 155 11.96 -12.47 -3.21
CA LEU A 155 12.96 -11.44 -3.50
C LEU A 155 14.33 -11.89 -3.00
N VAL A 156 15.35 -11.82 -3.85
CA VAL A 156 16.77 -12.03 -3.52
C VAL A 156 17.54 -10.78 -3.91
N GLY A 157 18.21 -10.13 -2.95
CA GLY A 157 18.86 -8.83 -3.19
C GLY A 157 17.89 -7.71 -3.61
N GLY A 158 16.59 -7.88 -3.37
CA GLY A 158 15.53 -6.99 -3.84
C GLY A 158 15.04 -7.28 -5.27
N VAL A 159 15.59 -8.29 -5.95
CA VAL A 159 15.16 -8.73 -7.28
C VAL A 159 14.16 -9.86 -7.15
N GLU A 160 13.06 -9.79 -7.91
CA GLU A 160 12.04 -10.84 -7.92
C GLU A 160 12.50 -12.06 -8.69
N ILE A 161 12.45 -13.21 -8.02
CA ILE A 161 12.83 -14.50 -8.58
C ILE A 161 11.57 -15.27 -8.97
N PRO A 162 11.45 -15.74 -10.23
CA PRO A 162 10.26 -16.45 -10.69
C PRO A 162 10.13 -17.86 -10.10
N GLU A 163 8.89 -18.24 -9.77
CA GLU A 163 8.54 -19.59 -9.35
C GLU A 163 8.77 -20.61 -10.49
N GLY A 164 9.17 -21.82 -10.15
CA GLY A 164 9.35 -22.94 -11.08
C GLY A 164 10.61 -22.88 -11.94
N THR A 165 11.24 -21.71 -12.08
CA THR A 165 12.54 -21.55 -12.74
C THR A 165 13.65 -21.11 -11.80
N GLY A 166 13.36 -20.24 -10.82
CA GLY A 166 14.35 -19.75 -9.85
C GLY A 166 14.18 -20.33 -8.45
N PHE A 167 12.97 -20.75 -8.06
CA PHE A 167 12.72 -21.39 -6.77
C PHE A 167 11.55 -22.38 -6.84
N GLU A 168 11.50 -23.28 -5.86
CA GLU A 168 10.39 -24.21 -5.65
C GLU A 168 10.14 -24.45 -4.15
N ILE A 169 8.97 -24.98 -3.84
CA ILE A 169 8.58 -25.36 -2.48
C ILE A 169 8.78 -26.87 -2.32
N GLN A 170 9.52 -27.27 -1.29
CA GLN A 170 9.85 -28.66 -0.99
C GLN A 170 9.25 -29.09 0.36
N ASP A 171 9.41 -30.37 0.68
CA ASP A 171 9.03 -30.95 1.98
C ASP A 171 7.58 -30.66 2.38
N ASP A 172 6.65 -30.90 1.46
CA ASP A 172 5.21 -30.65 1.65
C ASP A 172 4.86 -29.20 2.07
N GLY A 173 5.72 -28.23 1.73
CA GLY A 173 5.53 -26.83 2.10
C GLY A 173 6.44 -26.35 3.23
N GLU A 174 7.28 -27.20 3.81
CA GLU A 174 8.10 -26.83 4.97
C GLU A 174 9.44 -26.17 4.60
N SER A 175 9.87 -26.25 3.34
CA SER A 175 11.16 -25.71 2.88
C SER A 175 11.02 -24.90 1.59
N LEU A 176 11.74 -23.78 1.51
CA LEU A 176 11.95 -23.02 0.28
C LEU A 176 13.30 -23.43 -0.33
N TYR A 177 13.29 -23.93 -1.57
CA TYR A 177 14.50 -24.20 -2.34
C TYR A 177 14.74 -23.13 -3.40
N ILE A 178 15.91 -22.51 -3.40
CA ILE A 178 16.36 -21.51 -4.38
C ILE A 178 17.43 -22.14 -5.27
N ALA A 179 17.21 -22.11 -6.59
CA ALA A 179 18.04 -22.83 -7.55
C ALA A 179 19.50 -22.34 -7.56
N GLU A 180 19.68 -21.02 -7.51
CA GLU A 180 20.98 -20.36 -7.36
C GLU A 180 21.14 -19.92 -5.91
N PRO A 181 22.20 -20.39 -5.20
CA PRO A 181 22.38 -20.03 -3.80
C PRO A 181 22.62 -18.51 -3.69
N PRO A 182 21.83 -17.79 -2.87
CA PRO A 182 22.00 -16.35 -2.68
C PRO A 182 23.40 -16.00 -2.18
N GLU A 183 23.95 -14.87 -2.60
CA GLU A 183 25.29 -14.45 -2.22
C GLU A 183 25.42 -14.19 -0.71
N ALA A 184 26.65 -14.17 -0.20
CA ALA A 184 26.91 -13.94 1.21
C ALA A 184 26.37 -12.57 1.66
N ASN A 185 25.52 -12.58 2.70
CA ASN A 185 24.79 -11.44 3.26
C ASN A 185 23.71 -10.85 2.34
N GLU A 186 23.38 -11.52 1.24
CA GLU A 186 22.28 -11.10 0.38
C GLU A 186 20.94 -11.33 1.08
N SER A 187 20.07 -10.32 1.06
CA SER A 187 18.75 -10.42 1.69
C SER A 187 17.82 -11.29 0.86
N VAL A 188 17.25 -12.31 1.48
CA VAL A 188 16.20 -13.16 0.90
C VAL A 188 14.89 -12.88 1.65
N LEU A 189 13.84 -12.52 0.93
CA LEU A 189 12.50 -12.31 1.46
C LEU A 189 11.50 -13.14 0.67
N PHE A 190 10.88 -14.11 1.33
CA PHE A 190 9.87 -14.98 0.74
C PHE A 190 8.51 -14.73 1.37
N SER A 191 7.55 -14.33 0.53
CA SER A 191 6.16 -14.05 0.92
C SER A 191 5.26 -15.17 0.43
N TYR A 192 4.39 -15.68 1.32
CA TYR A 192 3.55 -16.84 1.03
C TYR A 192 2.28 -16.87 1.89
N VAL A 193 1.34 -17.72 1.48
CA VAL A 193 0.14 -18.05 2.25
C VAL A 193 0.39 -19.33 3.04
N ASP A 194 0.21 -19.27 4.35
CA ASP A 194 0.20 -20.42 5.25
C ASP A 194 -1.24 -20.81 5.65
N PRO A 195 -1.45 -21.89 6.44
CA PRO A 195 -2.77 -22.28 6.89
C PRO A 195 -3.55 -21.20 7.64
N VAL A 196 -2.86 -20.27 8.31
CA VAL A 196 -3.49 -19.21 9.10
C VAL A 196 -3.96 -18.05 8.25
N CYS A 197 -3.12 -17.61 7.31
CA CYS A 197 -3.53 -16.66 6.28
C CYS A 197 -4.68 -17.26 5.46
N GLN A 198 -4.58 -18.53 5.07
CA GLN A 198 -5.64 -19.23 4.33
C GLN A 198 -6.95 -19.31 5.11
N GLY A 199 -6.88 -19.55 6.43
CA GLY A 199 -8.03 -19.60 7.33
C GLY A 199 -8.76 -18.25 7.48
N GLY A 200 -8.08 -17.14 7.16
CA GLY A 200 -8.62 -15.79 7.31
C GLY A 200 -8.83 -15.40 8.77
N TYR A 201 -7.85 -15.71 9.62
CA TYR A 201 -7.92 -15.40 11.05
C TYR A 201 -7.65 -13.92 11.35
N TYR A 202 -6.96 -13.22 10.45
CA TYR A 202 -6.80 -11.78 10.51
C TYR A 202 -8.02 -11.09 9.93
N GLU A 203 -8.51 -10.07 10.64
CA GLU A 203 -9.68 -9.33 10.20
C GLU A 203 -9.47 -7.83 10.37
N THR A 204 -9.84 -7.06 9.36
CA THR A 204 -9.69 -5.60 9.36
C THR A 204 -11.02 -4.89 9.23
N ARG A 205 -11.06 -3.63 9.61
CA ARG A 205 -12.08 -2.67 9.19
C ARG A 205 -11.49 -1.28 9.08
N SER A 206 -12.07 -0.45 8.24
CA SER A 206 -11.75 0.97 8.07
C SER A 206 -12.88 1.82 8.64
N SER A 207 -12.55 2.70 9.58
CA SER A 207 -13.52 3.64 10.14
C SER A 207 -12.78 4.86 10.67
N GLY A 208 -12.90 5.95 9.91
CA GLY A 208 -12.32 7.24 10.19
C GLY A 208 -11.35 7.70 9.11
N LEU A 209 -11.33 9.01 8.93
CA LEU A 209 -10.50 9.71 7.96
C LEU A 209 -9.59 10.71 8.68
N ASP A 210 -8.33 10.76 8.28
CA ASP A 210 -7.39 11.82 8.62
C ASP A 210 -7.17 12.67 7.36
N ASN A 211 -7.88 13.80 7.26
CA ASN A 211 -7.86 14.70 6.09
C ASN A 211 -7.52 16.13 6.53
N PRO A 212 -6.24 16.40 6.90
CA PRO A 212 -5.83 17.67 7.49
C PRO A 212 -5.92 18.85 6.53
N TYR A 213 -5.99 18.58 5.22
CA TYR A 213 -6.01 19.58 4.16
C TYR A 213 -7.30 19.51 3.31
N SER A 214 -8.38 18.97 3.87
CA SER A 214 -9.71 18.98 3.25
C SER A 214 -9.72 18.52 1.77
N GLN A 215 -8.94 17.47 1.45
CA GLN A 215 -8.94 16.86 0.13
C GLN A 215 -10.34 16.42 -0.27
N ASN A 216 -10.70 16.69 -1.52
CA ASN A 216 -12.00 16.33 -2.08
C ASN A 216 -12.09 14.84 -2.43
N ASP A 217 -13.33 14.38 -2.69
CA ASP A 217 -13.63 13.02 -3.14
C ASP A 217 -13.09 11.94 -2.19
N MET A 218 -13.16 12.17 -0.90
CA MET A 218 -12.93 11.16 0.13
C MET A 218 -14.12 11.08 1.07
N ALA A 219 -14.63 9.86 1.25
CA ALA A 219 -15.65 9.55 2.25
C ALA A 219 -15.10 8.49 3.21
N ASP A 220 -15.42 8.62 4.50
CA ASP A 220 -15.17 7.57 5.48
C ASP A 220 -15.91 6.29 5.07
N ASP A 221 -15.24 5.14 5.16
CA ASP A 221 -15.84 3.83 4.89
C ASP A 221 -16.87 3.49 5.98
N ALA A 222 -16.70 4.05 7.19
CA ALA A 222 -17.60 3.93 8.33
C ALA A 222 -17.98 2.47 8.66
N GLU A 223 -17.02 1.56 8.52
CA GLU A 223 -17.29 0.12 8.63
C GLU A 223 -17.55 -0.31 10.09
N THR A 224 -18.68 -0.99 10.28
CA THR A 224 -19.03 -1.61 11.55
C THR A 224 -18.59 -3.06 11.65
N ALA A 225 -18.44 -3.73 10.51
CA ALA A 225 -18.04 -5.13 10.42
C ALA A 225 -16.54 -5.28 10.18
N PHE A 226 -15.99 -6.42 10.61
CA PHE A 226 -14.62 -6.83 10.30
C PHE A 226 -14.62 -7.79 9.11
N PHE A 227 -13.66 -7.62 8.21
CA PHE A 227 -13.49 -8.38 6.98
C PHE A 227 -12.22 -9.22 7.06
N LYS A 228 -12.32 -10.50 6.69
CA LYS A 228 -11.20 -11.44 6.73
C LYS A 228 -10.13 -11.09 5.70
N LEU A 229 -8.88 -11.23 6.10
CA LEU A 229 -7.70 -10.99 5.28
C LEU A 229 -6.89 -12.26 5.08
N GLY A 230 -6.14 -12.30 3.98
CA GLY A 230 -5.19 -13.36 3.67
C GLY A 230 -5.84 -14.60 3.08
N GLY A 231 -4.99 -15.41 2.44
CA GLY A 231 -5.38 -16.61 1.73
C GLY A 231 -5.42 -16.42 0.22
N ALA A 232 -5.25 -17.53 -0.49
CA ALA A 232 -5.39 -17.60 -1.94
C ALA A 232 -6.55 -18.53 -2.30
N PHE A 233 -7.35 -18.11 -3.27
CA PHE A 233 -8.58 -18.81 -3.68
C PHE A 233 -8.72 -18.80 -5.19
N SER A 234 -9.50 -19.74 -5.71
CA SER A 234 -9.90 -19.76 -7.12
C SER A 234 -11.42 -19.74 -7.21
N VAL A 235 -11.92 -19.08 -8.24
CA VAL A 235 -13.34 -19.03 -8.58
C VAL A 235 -13.49 -19.47 -10.02
N GLU A 236 -14.49 -20.30 -10.27
CA GLU A 236 -14.87 -20.75 -11.61
C GLU A 236 -16.27 -20.24 -11.95
N ASN A 237 -16.44 -19.90 -13.22
CA ASN A 237 -17.67 -19.49 -13.88
C ASN A 237 -18.41 -18.35 -13.17
N ARG A 238 -17.66 -17.43 -12.55
CA ARG A 238 -18.19 -16.30 -11.78
C ARG A 238 -18.91 -15.34 -12.71
N LEU A 239 -20.21 -15.13 -12.50
CA LEU A 239 -20.92 -14.03 -13.16
C LEU A 239 -20.43 -12.69 -12.60
N VAL A 240 -19.81 -11.90 -13.47
CA VAL A 240 -19.24 -10.57 -13.17
C VAL A 240 -20.21 -9.46 -13.59
N GLY A 241 -21.03 -9.72 -14.61
CA GLY A 241 -22.11 -8.83 -14.99
C GLY A 241 -22.80 -9.28 -16.27
N THR A 242 -23.72 -8.44 -16.74
CA THR A 242 -24.45 -8.64 -18.00
C THR A 242 -24.24 -7.41 -18.87
N GLY A 243 -23.94 -7.63 -20.15
CA GLY A 243 -23.78 -6.58 -21.14
C GLY A 243 -25.08 -5.80 -21.38
N ASP A 244 -24.93 -4.50 -21.61
CA ASP A 244 -26.02 -3.60 -21.99
C ASP A 244 -25.80 -2.96 -23.37
N GLY A 245 -24.76 -3.40 -24.10
CA GLY A 245 -24.36 -2.83 -25.40
C GLY A 245 -23.57 -1.53 -25.31
N SER A 246 -23.31 -0.97 -24.11
CA SER A 246 -22.64 0.32 -23.91
C SER A 246 -21.54 0.31 -22.83
N LYS A 247 -21.74 -0.41 -21.74
CA LYS A 247 -20.82 -0.55 -20.61
C LYS A 247 -19.65 -1.45 -20.97
N LYS A 248 -18.44 -0.93 -20.77
CA LYS A 248 -17.19 -1.65 -21.05
C LYS A 248 -16.47 -2.13 -19.80
N ILE A 249 -16.76 -1.55 -18.64
CA ILE A 249 -16.05 -1.78 -17.39
C ILE A 249 -16.96 -2.55 -16.45
N PHE A 250 -16.49 -3.68 -15.94
CA PHE A 250 -17.21 -4.50 -14.97
C PHE A 250 -16.35 -4.72 -13.72
N ASP A 251 -17.00 -4.64 -12.55
CA ASP A 251 -16.39 -4.93 -11.26
C ASP A 251 -16.62 -6.41 -10.93
N THR A 252 -15.56 -7.16 -10.66
CA THR A 252 -15.65 -8.57 -10.27
C THR A 252 -16.13 -8.72 -8.83
N GLY A 253 -16.08 -7.65 -8.03
CA GLY A 253 -16.27 -7.65 -6.59
C GLY A 253 -15.15 -8.38 -5.84
N THR A 254 -14.05 -8.71 -6.52
CA THR A 254 -12.92 -9.44 -5.95
C THR A 254 -11.61 -8.71 -6.24
N PRO A 255 -11.05 -7.98 -5.26
CA PRO A 255 -9.75 -7.33 -5.42
C PRO A 255 -8.62 -8.37 -5.43
N LEU A 256 -7.42 -7.93 -5.80
CA LEU A 256 -6.18 -8.73 -5.84
C LEU A 256 -6.30 -10.03 -6.67
N ILE A 257 -6.81 -9.90 -7.90
CA ILE A 257 -6.79 -11.01 -8.87
C ILE A 257 -5.33 -11.30 -9.26
N ARG A 258 -4.89 -12.54 -9.05
CA ARG A 258 -3.53 -12.99 -9.36
C ARG A 258 -3.41 -13.46 -10.80
N GLU A 259 -4.34 -14.32 -11.21
CA GLU A 259 -4.34 -14.94 -12.53
C GLU A 259 -5.78 -15.09 -13.02
N VAL A 260 -6.00 -14.83 -14.30
CA VAL A 260 -7.26 -15.15 -14.98
C VAL A 260 -6.98 -16.30 -15.92
N SER A 261 -7.67 -17.42 -15.70
CA SER A 261 -7.57 -18.59 -16.57
C SER A 261 -8.58 -18.51 -17.72
N LYS A 262 -9.71 -17.81 -17.53
CA LYS A 262 -10.76 -17.74 -18.55
C LYS A 262 -11.67 -16.53 -18.41
N VAL A 263 -12.08 -15.96 -19.55
CA VAL A 263 -13.16 -14.96 -19.62
C VAL A 263 -14.13 -15.34 -20.72
N LEU A 264 -15.42 -15.40 -20.39
CA LEU A 264 -16.50 -15.69 -21.33
C LEU A 264 -17.42 -14.47 -21.46
N VAL A 265 -17.80 -14.12 -22.69
CA VAL A 265 -18.85 -13.14 -23.01
C VAL A 265 -19.90 -13.83 -23.87
N GLY A 266 -21.14 -13.91 -23.38
CA GLY A 266 -22.21 -14.63 -24.08
C GLY A 266 -21.90 -16.12 -24.32
N GLY A 267 -21.09 -16.72 -23.43
CA GLY A 267 -20.64 -18.10 -23.52
C GLY A 267 -19.45 -18.35 -24.47
N GLN A 268 -18.92 -17.32 -25.13
CA GLN A 268 -17.73 -17.40 -25.97
C GLN A 268 -16.50 -16.87 -25.24
N GLU A 269 -15.38 -17.55 -25.38
CA GLU A 269 -14.13 -17.12 -24.76
C GLU A 269 -13.57 -15.89 -25.45
N VAL A 270 -13.11 -14.92 -24.66
CA VAL A 270 -12.53 -13.67 -25.13
C VAL A 270 -11.18 -13.42 -24.47
N THR A 271 -10.26 -12.83 -25.23
CA THR A 271 -8.90 -12.50 -24.78
C THR A 271 -8.58 -11.00 -24.86
N ASP A 272 -9.39 -10.22 -25.58
CA ASP A 272 -9.21 -8.77 -25.72
C ASP A 272 -9.88 -8.01 -24.56
N TYR A 273 -9.19 -7.99 -23.42
CA TYR A 273 -9.58 -7.23 -22.25
C TYR A 273 -8.36 -6.73 -21.49
N ALA A 274 -8.53 -5.63 -20.76
CA ALA A 274 -7.59 -5.14 -19.77
C ALA A 274 -8.13 -5.45 -18.38
N LEU A 275 -7.27 -5.98 -17.49
CA LEU A 275 -7.63 -6.24 -16.10
C LEU A 275 -6.87 -5.29 -15.18
N ASN A 276 -7.59 -4.70 -14.24
CA ASN A 276 -7.01 -4.07 -13.07
C ASN A 276 -6.99 -5.10 -11.93
N ASN A 277 -5.85 -5.74 -11.74
CA ASN A 277 -5.67 -6.81 -10.76
C ASN A 277 -5.88 -6.33 -9.32
N VAL A 278 -5.53 -5.07 -9.01
CA VAL A 278 -5.66 -4.52 -7.65
C VAL A 278 -7.14 -4.29 -7.32
N LYS A 279 -7.87 -3.59 -8.21
CA LYS A 279 -9.29 -3.26 -7.99
C LYS A 279 -10.24 -4.42 -8.24
N GLY A 280 -9.84 -5.39 -9.07
CA GLY A 280 -10.77 -6.39 -9.58
C GLY A 280 -11.72 -5.81 -10.63
N THR A 281 -11.24 -4.95 -11.53
CA THR A 281 -12.09 -4.42 -12.62
C THR A 281 -11.59 -4.85 -13.98
N ILE A 282 -12.46 -5.46 -14.78
CA ILE A 282 -12.20 -5.87 -16.16
C ILE A 282 -12.76 -4.83 -17.14
N THR A 283 -11.99 -4.48 -18.17
CA THR A 283 -12.37 -3.51 -19.21
C THR A 283 -12.25 -4.15 -20.58
N PHE A 284 -13.33 -4.18 -21.34
CA PHE A 284 -13.35 -4.72 -22.71
C PHE A 284 -13.10 -3.63 -23.77
N GLY A 285 -12.45 -3.99 -24.87
CA GLY A 285 -12.25 -3.09 -26.01
C GLY A 285 -13.58 -2.64 -26.64
N ALA A 286 -14.52 -3.58 -26.78
CA ALA A 286 -15.90 -3.35 -27.20
C ALA A 286 -16.88 -3.68 -26.07
N ALA A 287 -17.99 -2.93 -25.97
CA ALA A 287 -19.01 -3.22 -24.96
C ALA A 287 -19.68 -4.57 -25.28
N PRO A 288 -19.79 -5.49 -24.30
CA PRO A 288 -20.58 -6.71 -24.46
C PRO A 288 -22.01 -6.38 -24.90
N ALA A 289 -22.55 -7.16 -25.84
CA ALA A 289 -23.90 -6.96 -26.35
C ALA A 289 -24.95 -7.11 -25.24
N VAL A 290 -26.14 -6.55 -25.48
CA VAL A 290 -27.29 -6.67 -24.58
C VAL A 290 -27.52 -8.14 -24.21
N ASP A 291 -27.77 -8.40 -22.92
CA ASP A 291 -28.01 -9.71 -22.33
C ASP A 291 -26.85 -10.72 -22.40
N SER A 292 -25.67 -10.30 -22.90
CA SER A 292 -24.49 -11.16 -22.90
C SER A 292 -23.88 -11.23 -21.51
N GLU A 293 -23.94 -12.41 -20.87
CA GLU A 293 -23.28 -12.64 -19.59
C GLU A 293 -21.76 -12.54 -19.73
N VAL A 294 -21.13 -11.80 -18.81
CA VAL A 294 -19.69 -11.74 -18.62
C VAL A 294 -19.34 -12.66 -17.45
N ARG A 295 -18.59 -13.73 -17.73
CA ARG A 295 -18.17 -14.71 -16.73
C ARG A 295 -16.66 -14.88 -16.72
N MET A 296 -16.09 -15.18 -15.55
CA MET A 296 -14.65 -15.31 -15.37
C MET A 296 -14.27 -16.49 -14.48
N ASP A 297 -13.13 -17.10 -14.82
CA ASP A 297 -12.41 -18.06 -13.99
C ASP A 297 -11.08 -17.40 -13.60
N TYR A 298 -10.80 -17.30 -12.30
CA TYR A 298 -9.62 -16.58 -11.81
C TYR A 298 -9.20 -17.03 -10.42
N SER A 299 -7.94 -16.79 -10.10
CA SER A 299 -7.39 -16.90 -8.75
C SER A 299 -7.16 -15.51 -8.14
N TYR A 300 -7.29 -15.40 -6.82
CA TYR A 300 -7.17 -14.12 -6.11
C TYR A 300 -6.58 -14.28 -4.71
N GLU A 301 -5.97 -13.21 -4.20
CA GLU A 301 -5.65 -13.07 -2.78
C GLU A 301 -6.84 -12.42 -2.06
N ARG A 302 -7.27 -12.96 -0.92
CA ARG A 302 -8.34 -12.32 -0.14
C ARG A 302 -7.80 -11.05 0.54
N GLY A 303 -8.08 -9.90 -0.07
CA GLY A 303 -7.86 -8.59 0.53
C GLY A 303 -9.17 -7.87 0.86
N HIS A 304 -9.06 -6.83 1.67
CA HIS A 304 -10.14 -5.89 1.95
C HIS A 304 -9.84 -4.53 1.34
N ALA A 305 -10.79 -4.01 0.57
CA ALA A 305 -10.67 -2.68 0.01
C ALA A 305 -10.94 -1.64 1.10
N ILE A 306 -9.93 -0.82 1.35
CA ILE A 306 -10.04 0.39 2.16
C ILE A 306 -10.21 1.54 1.16
N GLY A 307 -11.15 2.44 1.40
CA GLY A 307 -11.51 3.48 0.43
C GLY A 307 -10.30 4.26 -0.09
N ASN A 308 -10.51 5.01 -1.17
CA ASN A 308 -9.44 5.82 -1.77
C ASN A 308 -8.74 6.71 -0.72
N ILE A 309 -7.45 6.94 -0.93
CA ILE A 309 -6.60 7.78 -0.06
C ILE A 309 -5.90 8.81 -0.95
N ARG A 310 -6.41 10.04 -0.92
CA ARG A 310 -5.79 11.18 -1.60
C ARG A 310 -4.44 11.51 -0.99
N GLN A 311 -3.58 12.17 -1.75
CA GLN A 311 -2.29 12.64 -1.22
C GLN A 311 -2.49 13.43 0.08
N TRP A 312 -1.52 13.32 0.99
CA TRP A 312 -1.49 14.02 2.28
C TRP A 312 -2.64 13.69 3.23
N SER A 313 -3.30 12.55 3.02
CA SER A 313 -4.42 12.09 3.83
C SER A 313 -4.23 10.66 4.29
N GLY A 314 -5.03 10.21 5.24
CA GLY A 314 -4.96 8.86 5.77
C GLY A 314 -6.30 8.26 6.18
N ARG A 315 -6.29 6.94 6.34
CA ARG A 315 -7.41 6.10 6.80
C ARG A 315 -7.10 5.53 8.16
N ARG A 316 -8.08 5.55 9.05
CA ARG A 316 -8.01 4.87 10.36
C ARG A 316 -8.56 3.47 10.21
N CYS A 317 -7.68 2.51 10.47
CA CYS A 317 -7.97 1.11 10.28
C CYS A 317 -7.80 0.39 11.62
N PHE A 318 -8.52 -0.70 11.78
CA PHE A 318 -8.47 -1.54 12.97
C PHE A 318 -8.25 -2.97 12.52
N LEU A 319 -7.26 -3.62 13.10
CA LEU A 319 -6.93 -5.02 12.84
C LEU A 319 -7.13 -5.81 14.11
N ARG A 320 -7.65 -7.03 13.97
CA ARG A 320 -7.71 -8.02 15.04
C ARG A 320 -7.42 -9.40 14.48
N VAL A 321 -7.19 -10.34 15.38
CA VAL A 321 -7.03 -11.75 15.02
C VAL A 321 -8.04 -12.57 15.79
N SER A 322 -8.72 -13.48 15.09
CA SER A 322 -9.72 -14.41 15.64
C SER A 322 -9.26 -15.83 15.33
N LEU A 323 -8.57 -16.48 16.28
CA LEU A 323 -8.09 -17.85 16.12
C LEU A 323 -9.15 -18.84 16.62
N PRO A 324 -9.59 -19.80 15.81
CA PRO A 324 -10.45 -20.87 16.30
C PRO A 324 -9.68 -21.85 17.21
N TYR A 325 -10.41 -22.67 17.98
CA TYR A 325 -9.82 -23.62 18.94
C TYR A 325 -9.00 -24.74 18.27
N ASP A 326 -9.30 -25.04 17.01
CA ASP A 326 -8.65 -26.05 16.18
C ASP A 326 -7.60 -25.44 15.24
N ALA A 327 -7.23 -24.17 15.44
CA ALA A 327 -6.13 -23.57 14.71
C ALA A 327 -4.82 -24.35 14.95
N PRO A 328 -3.95 -24.46 13.93
CA PRO A 328 -2.65 -25.11 14.12
C PRO A 328 -1.86 -24.40 15.22
N ASN A 329 -1.27 -25.17 16.14
CA ASN A 329 -0.40 -24.65 17.19
C ASN A 329 0.89 -24.08 16.57
N SER A 330 0.96 -22.78 16.35
CA SER A 330 2.19 -22.12 15.93
C SER A 330 2.26 -20.68 16.42
N VAL A 331 3.49 -20.17 16.57
CA VAL A 331 3.74 -18.73 16.70
C VAL A 331 3.51 -18.12 15.33
N LEU A 332 2.50 -17.26 15.20
CA LEU A 332 1.99 -16.80 13.90
C LEU A 332 2.41 -15.36 13.64
N THR A 333 3.56 -15.20 12.99
CA THR A 333 4.06 -13.88 12.60
C THR A 333 3.64 -13.52 11.18
N ALA A 334 2.36 -13.26 10.92
CA ALA A 334 1.96 -12.72 9.61
C ALA A 334 2.14 -11.20 9.54
N ARG A 335 2.38 -10.71 8.33
CA ARG A 335 2.60 -9.31 8.00
C ARG A 335 1.39 -8.73 7.27
N LEU A 336 0.98 -7.54 7.70
CA LEU A 336 0.06 -6.70 6.93
C LEU A 336 0.75 -6.20 5.65
N ARG A 337 0.14 -6.48 4.51
CA ARG A 337 0.54 -5.96 3.20
C ARG A 337 -0.49 -4.97 2.69
N VAL A 338 0.00 -3.82 2.25
CA VAL A 338 -0.81 -2.76 1.64
C VAL A 338 -0.47 -2.69 0.16
N ILE A 339 -1.49 -2.78 -0.69
CA ILE A 339 -1.38 -2.63 -2.13
C ILE A 339 -2.17 -1.40 -2.53
N SER A 340 -1.58 -0.48 -3.27
CA SER A 340 -2.25 0.73 -3.73
C SER A 340 -2.01 1.02 -5.19
N GLN A 341 -3.01 1.62 -5.83
CA GLN A 341 -2.95 2.12 -7.21
C GLN A 341 -3.60 3.49 -7.32
#